data_AF-A0A0P1A8D2-F1
#
_entry.id   AF-A0A0P1A8D2-F1
#
_cell.length_a   1.000
_cell.length_b   1.000
_cell.length_c   1.000
_cell.angle_alpha   90.00
_cell.angle_beta   90.00
_cell.angle_gamma   90.00
#
_symmetry.space_group_name_H-M   'P 1'
#
loop_
_entity.id
_entity.type
_entity.pdbx_description
1 polymer ?
#
loop_
_entity_poly.entity_id
_entity_poly.type
_entity_poly.pdbx_seq_one_letter_code
_entity_poly.pdbx_strand_id
1 'polypeptide(L)'
;MSPTTDEENRDLNDEKEADRFKVAVQGSRKDNEDDNEIGPKPLVAAGDETISLSAHYGKALLPGEGAAIAQFVQKNMRIPRRGEVGWNGEEIENLENLGYVMSGSRHKRMNAVRIRKENQVYTAEEKRALALINFEEKQQRENAIMNDFKEMLTARLTKKHGSRLVEDMESSAKD
;
A
#
# COMPACT_ATOMS: atom_id res chain seq x y z
N MET A 1 -28.42 -1.22 10.58
CA MET A 1 -27.24 -1.13 11.47
C MET A 1 -26.47 0.09 11.01
N SER A 2 -26.45 1.17 11.79
CA SER A 2 -25.63 2.36 11.48
C SER A 2 -24.20 2.10 11.95
N PRO A 3 -23.16 2.49 11.22
CA PRO A 3 -21.77 2.33 11.65
C PRO A 3 -21.55 3.13 12.93
N THR A 4 -20.84 2.56 13.90
CA THR A 4 -20.45 3.27 15.12
C THR A 4 -19.33 4.26 14.83
N THR A 5 -19.32 5.40 15.52
CA THR A 5 -18.34 6.50 15.35
C THR A 5 -16.86 6.09 15.45
N ASP A 6 -16.56 4.94 16.05
CA ASP A 6 -15.21 4.36 16.14
C ASP A 6 -14.76 3.66 14.84
N GLU A 7 -15.69 3.20 14.01
CA GLU A 7 -15.39 2.60 12.70
C GLU A 7 -15.11 3.70 11.68
N GLU A 8 -15.94 4.75 11.63
CA GLU A 8 -15.71 5.91 10.76
C GLU A 8 -14.35 6.59 11.03
N ASN A 9 -13.93 6.69 12.31
CA ASN A 9 -12.63 7.28 12.65
C ASN A 9 -11.42 6.39 12.26
N ARG A 10 -11.60 5.07 12.12
CA ARG A 10 -10.55 4.17 11.64
C ARG A 10 -10.42 4.27 10.13
N ASP A 11 -11.53 4.24 9.42
CA ASP A 11 -11.57 4.37 7.96
C ASP A 11 -10.93 5.70 7.50
N LEU A 12 -11.22 6.80 8.21
CA LEU A 12 -10.63 8.11 7.91
C LEU A 12 -9.12 8.19 8.17
N ASN A 13 -8.59 7.39 9.09
CA ASN A 13 -7.14 7.34 9.34
C ASN A 13 -6.43 6.44 8.32
N ASP A 14 -7.09 5.36 7.91
CA ASP A 14 -6.58 4.41 6.93
C ASP A 14 -6.58 5.03 5.52
N GLU A 15 -7.61 5.81 5.16
CA GLU A 15 -7.63 6.61 3.93
C GLU A 15 -6.51 7.66 3.90
N LYS A 16 -6.25 8.35 5.03
CA LYS A 16 -5.15 9.33 5.12
C LYS A 16 -3.77 8.68 5.02
N GLU A 17 -3.62 7.47 5.53
CA GLU A 17 -2.37 6.70 5.42
C GLU A 17 -2.15 6.19 4.00
N ALA A 18 -3.21 5.70 3.34
CA ALA A 18 -3.20 5.34 1.93
C ALA A 18 -2.90 6.55 1.03
N ASP A 19 -3.48 7.72 1.29
CA ASP A 19 -3.22 8.95 0.55
C ASP A 19 -1.76 9.42 0.72
N ARG A 20 -1.23 9.35 1.94
CA ARG A 20 0.20 9.65 2.20
C ARG A 20 1.11 8.71 1.44
N PHE A 21 0.77 7.42 1.39
CA PHE A 21 1.53 6.43 0.64
C PHE A 21 1.41 6.64 -0.87
N LYS A 22 0.23 7.01 -1.38
CA LYS A 22 0.02 7.37 -2.78
C LYS A 22 0.88 8.56 -3.20
N VAL A 23 0.94 9.61 -2.37
CA VAL A 23 1.81 10.77 -2.59
C VAL A 23 3.29 10.38 -2.55
N ALA A 24 3.66 9.45 -1.67
CA ALA A 24 5.03 8.93 -1.55
C ALA A 24 5.47 8.09 -2.77
N VAL A 25 4.58 7.25 -3.32
CA VAL A 25 4.90 6.32 -4.41
C VAL A 25 4.79 6.99 -5.77
N GLN A 26 3.77 7.81 -6.00
CA GLN A 26 3.52 8.43 -7.31
C GLN A 26 4.22 9.78 -7.46
N GLY A 27 4.87 10.26 -6.40
CA GLY A 27 5.25 11.66 -6.26
C GLY A 27 4.01 12.53 -6.15
N SER A 28 4.14 13.71 -5.55
CA SER A 28 3.15 14.74 -5.80
C SER A 28 3.21 15.05 -7.30
N ARG A 29 2.25 14.53 -8.08
CA ARG A 29 1.78 15.24 -9.27
C ARG A 29 1.11 16.53 -8.79
N LYS A 30 1.94 17.42 -8.25
CA LYS A 30 1.65 18.83 -8.30
C LYS A 30 1.87 19.12 -9.77
N ASP A 31 0.78 19.24 -10.53
CA ASP A 31 0.78 19.99 -11.78
C ASP A 31 1.20 21.43 -11.41
N ASN A 32 2.49 21.63 -11.13
CA ASN A 32 3.09 22.92 -11.29
C ASN A 32 3.26 23.02 -12.80
N GLU A 33 2.34 23.75 -13.43
CA GLU A 33 2.52 24.35 -14.74
C GLU A 33 3.73 25.31 -14.69
N ASP A 34 4.94 24.78 -14.54
CA ASP A 34 6.17 25.52 -14.81
C ASP A 34 6.83 24.85 -16.00
N ASP A 35 6.52 25.42 -17.17
CA ASP A 35 6.79 24.97 -18.54
C ASP A 35 8.30 24.93 -18.90
N ASN A 36 9.22 24.84 -17.93
CA ASN A 36 10.65 25.04 -18.13
C ASN A 36 11.55 23.87 -17.70
N GLU A 37 11.03 22.65 -17.57
CA GLU A 37 11.85 21.47 -17.23
C GLU A 37 11.82 20.41 -18.34
N ILE A 38 12.55 20.67 -19.42
CA ILE A 38 12.75 19.75 -20.55
C ILE A 38 13.96 18.84 -20.27
N GLY A 39 13.70 17.57 -19.97
CA GLY A 39 14.71 16.51 -19.88
C GLY A 39 14.14 15.22 -19.30
N PRO A 40 14.64 14.02 -19.68
CA PRO A 40 14.22 12.78 -19.07
C PRO A 40 14.62 12.80 -17.58
N LYS A 41 13.61 12.84 -16.69
CA LYS A 41 13.84 12.71 -15.25
C LYS A 41 14.43 11.33 -14.97
N PRO A 42 15.48 11.23 -14.13
CA PRO A 42 15.99 9.92 -13.72
C PRO A 42 14.84 9.14 -13.10
N LEU A 43 14.70 7.87 -13.49
CA LEU A 43 13.80 6.94 -12.82
C LEU A 43 14.13 6.99 -11.34
N VAL A 44 13.20 7.51 -10.53
CA VAL A 44 13.26 7.41 -9.08
C VAL A 44 13.44 5.92 -8.80
N ALA A 45 14.61 5.54 -8.30
CA ALA A 45 14.95 4.14 -8.13
C ALA A 45 13.87 3.53 -7.24
N ALA A 46 13.00 2.69 -7.82
CA ALA A 46 11.88 2.04 -7.18
C ALA A 46 12.32 0.94 -6.19
N GLY A 47 13.44 1.15 -5.49
CA GLY A 47 14.12 0.13 -4.70
C GLY A 47 14.57 0.52 -3.31
N ASP A 48 14.55 1.80 -2.90
CA ASP A 48 15.09 2.17 -1.58
C ASP A 48 14.37 3.34 -0.86
N GLU A 49 13.74 4.27 -1.57
CA GLU A 49 13.14 5.46 -0.93
C GLU A 49 11.66 5.34 -0.56
N THR A 50 10.92 4.37 -1.12
CA THR A 50 9.51 4.14 -0.75
C THR A 50 9.34 3.60 0.68
N ILE A 51 10.44 3.13 1.29
CA ILE A 51 10.50 2.65 2.68
C ILE A 51 10.91 3.78 3.64
N SER A 52 11.55 4.85 3.13
CA SER A 52 12.13 5.91 3.95
C SER A 52 11.17 7.06 4.29
N LEU A 53 9.96 7.07 3.74
CA LEU A 53 8.92 8.04 4.09
C LEU A 53 8.14 7.56 5.31
N SER A 54 8.78 7.75 6.48
CA SER A 54 8.15 7.95 7.79
C SER A 54 6.87 7.13 8.09
N ALA A 55 6.90 5.83 7.83
CA ALA A 55 5.99 4.92 8.51
C ALA A 55 6.28 5.06 10.01
N HIS A 56 5.41 5.76 10.72
CA HIS A 56 5.55 6.00 12.14
C HIS A 56 5.19 4.70 12.87
N TYR A 57 6.19 3.84 13.04
CA TYR A 57 6.10 2.61 13.83
C TYR A 57 5.99 2.88 15.35
N GLY A 58 5.33 3.97 15.75
CA GLY A 58 5.10 4.44 17.13
C GLY A 58 6.34 4.94 17.89
N LYS A 59 6.14 5.30 19.17
CA LYS A 59 7.11 6.03 20.00
C LYS A 59 8.13 5.13 20.74
N ALA A 60 7.94 3.80 20.71
CA ALA A 60 8.77 2.86 21.48
C ALA A 60 10.04 2.39 20.74
N LEU A 61 10.19 2.74 19.47
CA LEU A 61 11.36 2.43 18.64
C LEU A 61 12.31 3.63 18.58
N LEU A 62 13.60 3.34 18.45
CA LEU A 62 14.59 4.38 18.18
C LEU A 62 14.39 4.92 16.75
N PRO A 63 14.81 6.17 16.47
CA PRO A 63 14.81 6.70 15.12
C PRO A 63 15.54 5.76 14.15
N GLY A 64 14.87 5.38 13.06
CA GLY A 64 15.42 4.44 12.06
C GLY A 64 15.32 2.94 12.41
N GLU A 65 15.05 2.57 13.66
CA GLU A 65 14.94 1.16 14.07
C GLU A 65 13.74 0.47 13.39
N GLY A 66 12.59 1.14 13.37
CA GLY A 66 11.39 0.57 12.73
C GLY A 66 11.53 0.39 11.22
N ALA A 67 12.15 1.36 10.54
CA ALA A 67 12.41 1.26 9.10
C ALA A 67 13.36 0.10 8.77
N ALA A 68 14.43 -0.07 9.56
CA ALA A 68 15.34 -1.20 9.39
C ALA A 68 14.62 -2.54 9.58
N ILE A 69 13.79 -2.67 10.63
CA ILE A 69 13.02 -3.90 10.88
C ILE A 69 12.05 -4.17 9.71
N ALA A 70 11.34 -3.14 9.23
CA ALA A 70 10.37 -3.28 8.14
C ALA A 70 11.00 -3.84 6.86
N GLN A 71 12.25 -3.45 6.53
CA GLN A 71 12.95 -4.02 5.38
C GLN A 71 13.14 -5.53 5.48
N PHE A 72 13.41 -6.07 6.68
CA PHE A 72 13.51 -7.52 6.89
C PHE A 72 12.13 -8.18 6.76
N VAL A 73 11.09 -7.56 7.34
CA VAL A 73 9.71 -8.05 7.28
C VAL A 73 9.21 -8.14 5.85
N GLN A 74 9.43 -7.10 5.04
CA GLN A 74 9.01 -7.07 3.63
C GLN A 74 9.73 -8.11 2.77
N LYS A 75 11.00 -8.41 3.11
CA LYS A 75 11.78 -9.49 2.48
C LYS A 75 11.44 -10.87 3.05
N ASN A 76 10.49 -10.95 3.98
CA ASN A 76 10.10 -12.16 4.69
C ASN A 76 11.27 -12.86 5.39
N MET A 77 12.27 -12.07 5.82
CA MET A 77 13.47 -12.52 6.49
C MET A 77 13.38 -12.32 8.00
N ARG A 78 14.06 -13.18 8.73
CA ARG A 78 14.19 -13.08 10.18
C ARG A 78 14.94 -11.81 10.59
N ILE A 79 14.38 -11.07 11.54
CA ILE A 79 14.99 -9.86 12.09
C ILE A 79 16.26 -10.24 12.88
N PRO A 80 17.46 -9.73 12.53
CA PRO A 80 18.70 -10.12 13.21
C PRO A 80 18.74 -9.69 14.68
N ARG A 81 19.07 -10.61 15.58
CA ARG A 81 19.32 -10.33 17.01
C ARG A 81 20.80 -10.00 17.23
N ARG A 82 21.12 -9.50 18.42
CA ARG A 82 22.51 -9.20 18.81
C ARG A 82 23.37 -10.46 18.75
N GLY A 83 24.46 -10.42 18.00
CA GLY A 83 25.38 -11.56 17.83
C GLY A 83 25.04 -12.46 16.64
N GLU A 84 24.03 -12.12 15.86
CA GLU A 84 23.59 -12.88 14.67
C GLU A 84 23.94 -12.18 13.36
N VAL A 85 24.47 -10.95 13.43
CA VAL A 85 24.91 -10.19 12.26
C VAL A 85 26.01 -10.99 11.56
N GLY A 86 25.75 -11.41 10.32
CA GLY A 86 26.66 -12.24 9.53
C GLY A 86 26.28 -13.72 9.41
N TRP A 87 25.20 -14.15 10.07
CA TRP A 87 24.60 -15.48 9.90
C TRP A 87 23.30 -15.39 9.11
N ASN A 88 22.95 -16.43 8.35
CA ASN A 88 21.66 -16.48 7.69
C ASN A 88 20.54 -16.80 8.68
N GLY A 89 19.33 -16.27 8.45
CA GLY A 89 18.16 -16.52 9.30
C GLY A 89 17.82 -18.00 9.40
N GLU A 90 17.89 -18.72 8.27
CA GLU A 90 17.63 -20.16 8.17
C GLU A 90 18.65 -21.00 8.94
N GLU A 91 19.93 -20.61 8.90
CA GLU A 91 21.00 -21.30 9.64
C GLU A 91 20.77 -21.19 11.15
N ILE A 92 20.37 -20.00 11.62
CA ILE A 92 20.07 -19.76 13.03
C ILE A 92 18.85 -20.58 13.46
N GLU A 93 17.78 -20.60 12.66
CA GLU A 93 16.59 -21.38 12.95
C GLU A 93 16.89 -22.88 13.07
N ASN A 94 17.71 -23.42 12.17
CA ASN A 94 18.16 -24.81 12.25
C ASN A 94 18.95 -25.10 13.54
N LEU A 95 19.86 -24.20 13.94
CA LEU A 95 20.60 -24.35 15.19
C LEU A 95 19.69 -24.27 16.43
N GLU A 96 18.71 -23.37 16.44
CA GLU A 96 17.71 -23.27 17.51
C GLU A 96 16.85 -24.54 17.60
N ASN A 97 16.44 -25.10 16.46
CA ASN A 97 15.69 -26.36 16.39
C ASN A 97 16.48 -27.56 16.91
N LEU A 98 17.81 -27.57 16.72
CA LEU A 98 18.71 -28.57 17.29
C LEU A 98 18.92 -28.41 18.81
N GLY A 99 18.41 -27.32 19.41
CA GLY A 99 18.51 -27.04 20.84
C GLY A 99 19.66 -26.12 21.24
N TYR A 100 20.39 -25.54 20.28
CA TYR A 100 21.35 -24.49 20.58
C TYR A 100 20.64 -23.18 20.92
N VAL A 101 21.19 -22.45 21.89
CA VAL A 101 20.60 -21.18 22.35
C VAL A 101 21.56 -20.04 22.03
N MET A 102 21.09 -19.04 21.29
CA MET A 102 21.90 -17.87 20.96
C MET A 102 22.20 -17.01 22.20
N SER A 103 23.33 -16.30 22.16
CA SER A 103 23.73 -15.41 23.26
C SER A 103 22.67 -14.35 23.53
N GLY A 104 22.18 -14.29 24.77
CA GLY A 104 21.12 -13.36 25.18
C GLY A 104 19.69 -13.89 25.04
N SER A 105 19.46 -15.02 24.35
CA SER A 105 18.13 -15.67 24.24
C SER A 105 17.58 -16.13 25.60
N ARG A 106 18.41 -16.31 26.63
CA ARG A 106 17.95 -16.71 27.98
C ARG A 106 17.35 -15.55 28.80
N HIS A 107 17.46 -14.29 28.34
CA HIS A 107 17.01 -13.12 29.10
C HIS A 107 15.51 -12.82 28.87
N LYS A 108 14.64 -13.35 29.73
CA LYS A 108 13.18 -13.20 29.61
C LYS A 108 12.71 -11.75 29.43
N ARG A 109 13.19 -10.83 30.27
CA ARG A 109 12.77 -9.41 30.23
C ARG A 109 13.20 -8.71 28.95
N MET A 110 14.42 -8.95 28.49
CA MET A 110 14.94 -8.34 27.25
C MET A 110 14.23 -8.92 26.02
N ASN A 111 14.03 -10.23 25.98
CA ASN A 111 13.29 -10.88 24.90
C ASN A 111 11.87 -10.33 24.78
N ALA A 112 11.19 -10.11 25.90
CA ALA A 112 9.84 -9.54 25.88
C ALA A 112 9.82 -8.11 25.31
N VAL A 113 10.83 -7.29 25.62
CA VAL A 113 10.97 -5.94 25.03
C VAL A 113 11.26 -6.03 23.53
N ARG A 114 12.16 -6.93 23.13
CA ARG A 114 12.48 -7.19 21.72
C ARG A 114 11.23 -7.61 20.94
N ILE A 115 10.55 -8.67 21.37
CA ILE A 115 9.33 -9.15 20.72
C ILE A 115 8.26 -8.06 20.63
N ARG A 116 8.10 -7.24 21.68
CA ARG A 116 7.18 -6.10 21.63
C ARG A 116 7.54 -5.11 20.52
N LYS A 117 8.82 -4.76 20.40
CA LYS A 117 9.32 -3.86 19.35
C LYS A 117 9.12 -4.44 17.95
N GLU A 118 9.42 -5.72 17.77
CA GLU A 118 9.21 -6.43 16.50
C GLU A 118 7.71 -6.47 16.14
N ASN A 119 6.86 -6.88 17.07
CA ASN A 119 5.40 -6.92 16.88
C ASN A 119 4.81 -5.56 16.54
N GLN A 120 5.37 -4.48 17.06
CA GLN A 120 4.94 -3.13 16.72
C GLN A 120 5.13 -2.80 15.24
N VAL A 121 6.22 -3.30 14.64
CA VAL A 121 6.48 -3.15 13.21
C VAL A 121 5.62 -4.13 12.40
N TYR A 122 5.49 -5.38 12.84
CA TYR A 122 4.63 -6.37 12.17
C TYR A 122 3.19 -5.87 12.06
N THR A 123 2.58 -5.43 13.16
CA THR A 123 1.19 -4.94 13.16
C THR A 123 1.02 -3.70 12.28
N ALA A 124 2.00 -2.80 12.25
CA ALA A 124 1.94 -1.62 11.39
C ALA A 124 2.04 -2.00 9.90
N GLU A 125 2.97 -2.88 9.54
CA GLU A 125 3.12 -3.35 8.15
C GLU A 125 1.94 -4.23 7.70
N GLU A 126 1.40 -5.06 8.58
CA GLU A 126 0.18 -5.85 8.31
C GLU A 126 -1.02 -4.94 8.05
N LYS A 127 -1.23 -3.92 8.89
CA LYS A 127 -2.31 -2.95 8.71
C LYS A 127 -2.16 -2.19 7.39
N ARG A 128 -0.94 -1.76 7.08
CA ARG A 128 -0.63 -1.07 5.83
C ARG A 128 -0.86 -1.96 4.61
N ALA A 129 -0.43 -3.22 4.68
CA ALA A 129 -0.65 -4.19 3.61
C ALA A 129 -2.15 -4.44 3.37
N LEU A 130 -2.93 -4.59 4.45
CA LEU A 130 -4.39 -4.74 4.36
C LEU A 130 -5.06 -3.48 3.78
N ALA A 131 -4.64 -2.28 4.19
CA ALA A 131 -5.17 -1.03 3.64
C ALA A 131 -4.89 -0.89 2.14
N LEU A 132 -3.69 -1.30 1.69
CA LEU A 132 -3.34 -1.31 0.27
C LEU A 132 -4.23 -2.27 -0.53
N ILE A 133 -4.46 -3.48 -0.01
CA ILE A 133 -5.34 -4.48 -0.62
C ILE A 133 -6.78 -3.94 -0.72
N ASN A 134 -7.31 -3.36 0.36
CA ASN A 134 -8.65 -2.79 0.37
C ASN A 134 -8.79 -1.62 -0.63
N PHE A 135 -7.77 -0.78 -0.72
CA PHE A 135 -7.72 0.32 -1.68
C PHE A 135 -7.72 -0.19 -3.12
N GLU A 136 -6.90 -1.21 -3.42
CA GLU A 136 -6.85 -1.82 -4.74
C GLU A 136 -8.19 -2.49 -5.11
N GLU A 137 -8.81 -3.22 -4.18
CA GLU A 137 -10.13 -3.83 -4.39
C GLU A 137 -11.21 -2.79 -4.67
N LYS A 138 -11.24 -1.70 -3.88
CA LYS A 138 -12.17 -0.58 -4.07
C LYS A 138 -11.95 0.07 -5.45
N GLN A 139 -10.70 0.32 -5.83
CA GLN A 139 -10.37 0.93 -7.12
C GLN A 139 -10.79 0.01 -8.29
N GLN A 140 -10.56 -1.30 -8.19
CA GLN A 140 -11.00 -2.26 -9.20
C GLN A 140 -12.53 -2.29 -9.32
N ARG A 141 -13.24 -2.28 -8.18
CA ARG A 141 -14.70 -2.22 -8.14
C ARG A 141 -15.24 -0.93 -8.77
N GLU A 142 -14.66 0.21 -8.44
CA GLU A 142 -15.05 1.51 -9.03
C GLU A 142 -14.77 1.56 -10.53
N ASN A 143 -13.65 1.02 -10.99
CA ASN A 143 -13.32 0.94 -12.42
C ASN A 143 -14.29 0.03 -13.19
N ALA A 144 -14.69 -1.10 -12.61
CA ALA A 144 -15.71 -1.97 -13.20
C ALA A 144 -17.04 -1.22 -13.36
N ILE A 145 -17.50 -0.54 -12.31
CA ILE A 145 -18.73 0.26 -12.34
C ILE A 145 -18.64 1.39 -13.39
N MET A 146 -17.48 2.06 -13.50
CA MET A 146 -17.29 3.09 -14.53
C MET A 146 -17.32 2.52 -15.95
N ASN A 147 -16.78 1.33 -16.17
CA ASN A 147 -16.83 0.66 -17.47
C ASN A 147 -18.26 0.28 -17.83
N ASP A 148 -19.00 -0.33 -16.91
CA ASP A 148 -20.42 -0.66 -17.10
C ASP A 148 -21.25 0.60 -17.43
N PHE A 149 -20.98 1.71 -16.75
CA PHE A 149 -21.66 2.98 -17.02
C PHE A 149 -21.33 3.55 -18.41
N LYS A 150 -20.06 3.47 -18.85
CA LYS A 150 -19.65 3.88 -20.20
C LYS A 150 -20.32 3.01 -21.26
N GLU A 151 -20.43 1.71 -21.04
CA GLU A 151 -21.13 0.79 -21.93
C GLU A 151 -22.63 1.13 -22.03
N MET A 152 -23.30 1.39 -20.90
CA MET A 152 -24.71 1.82 -20.92
C MET A 152 -24.91 3.14 -21.67
N LEU A 153 -24.03 4.13 -21.47
CA LEU A 153 -24.11 5.42 -22.17
C LEU A 153 -23.86 5.27 -23.67
N THR A 154 -22.83 4.52 -24.07
CA THR A 154 -22.53 4.27 -25.48
C THR A 154 -23.67 3.50 -26.14
N ALA A 155 -24.22 2.47 -25.50
CA ALA A 155 -25.40 1.75 -25.99
C ALA A 155 -26.62 2.67 -26.13
N ARG A 156 -26.85 3.60 -25.19
CA ARG A 156 -27.95 4.56 -25.28
C ARG A 156 -27.72 5.60 -26.38
N LEU A 157 -26.48 6.05 -26.57
CA LEU A 157 -26.12 7.05 -27.57
C LEU A 157 -26.18 6.46 -28.99
N THR A 158 -25.69 5.22 -29.18
CA THR A 158 -25.79 4.50 -30.46
C THR A 158 -27.23 4.15 -30.79
N LYS A 159 -28.04 3.74 -29.80
CA LYS A 159 -29.48 3.52 -29.98
C LYS A 159 -30.24 4.81 -30.35
N LYS A 160 -29.90 5.94 -29.73
CA LYS A 160 -30.51 7.25 -30.03
C LYS A 160 -30.03 7.84 -31.36
N HIS A 161 -28.78 7.61 -31.74
CA HIS A 161 -28.29 7.98 -33.08
C HIS A 161 -28.86 7.08 -34.17
N GLY A 162 -29.02 5.78 -33.89
CA GLY A 162 -29.71 4.85 -34.78
C GLY A 162 -31.18 5.21 -34.96
N SER A 163 -31.90 5.58 -33.88
CA SER A 163 -33.30 6.02 -33.99
C SER A 163 -33.43 7.33 -34.76
N ARG A 164 -32.52 8.28 -34.56
CA ARG A 164 -32.51 9.56 -35.27
C ARG A 164 -32.22 9.39 -36.77
N LEU A 165 -31.30 8.49 -37.15
CA LEU A 165 -31.06 8.15 -38.55
C LEU A 165 -32.29 7.53 -39.23
N VAL A 166 -33.07 6.71 -38.50
CA VAL A 166 -34.32 6.13 -39.03
C VAL A 166 -35.40 7.21 -39.19
N GLU A 167 -35.54 8.12 -38.24
CA GLU A 167 -36.47 9.26 -38.33
C GLU A 167 -36.10 10.23 -39.47
N ASP A 168 -34.80 10.50 -39.67
CA ASP A 168 -34.30 11.34 -40.77
C ASP A 168 -34.47 10.65 -42.15
N MET A 169 -34.40 9.31 -42.22
CA MET A 169 -34.72 8.54 -43.43
C MET A 169 -36.23 8.49 -43.74
N GLU A 170 -37.09 8.33 -42.73
CA GLU A 170 -38.55 8.27 -42.93
C GLU A 170 -39.15 9.65 -43.28
N SER A 171 -38.52 10.74 -42.83
CA SER A 171 -38.94 12.11 -43.19
C SER A 171 -38.52 12.49 -44.61
N SER A 172 -37.33 12.07 -45.06
CA SER A 172 -36.86 12.31 -46.44
C SER A 172 -37.53 11.44 -47.50
N ALA A 173 -38.18 10.34 -47.12
CA ALA A 173 -38.93 9.47 -48.03
C ALA A 173 -40.42 9.87 -48.20
N LYS A 174 -40.89 10.90 -47.49
CA LYS A 174 -42.29 11.37 -47.50
C LYS A 174 -42.52 12.67 -48.28
N ASP A 175 -41.46 13.31 -48.76
CA ASP A 175 -41.50 14.39 -49.76
C ASP A 175 -41.23 13.82 -51.17
#